data_AF-A0A954QXF8-F1
#
_entry.id   AF-A0A954QXF8-F1
#
_cell.length_a   1.000
_cell.length_b   1.000
_cell.length_c   1.000
_cell.angle_alpha   90.00
_cell.angle_beta   90.00
_cell.angle_gamma   90.00
#
_symmetry.space_group_name_H-M   'P 1'
#
loop_
_entity.id
_entity.type
_entity.pdbx_description
1 polymer ?
#
loop_
_entity_poly.entity_id
_entity_poly.type
_entity_poly.pdbx_seq_one_letter_code
_entity_poly.pdbx_strand_id
1 'polypeptide(L)'
;MSESSTLSTLAPSASTVCVPPLADSPVVRQSGGEIADCLARIHCTLTMLTNFDDSLSTHDAEDNDHPNPLLQAEACLSLLGQLQTTHAELNERLRAAEARVHEQSMKIKWHANEARTDALTNLSNRRAFEDELSRRTTEVRRSMAPLTFIMIDVDHFKRLNDTYGHRAGDG
;
A
#
# COMPACT_ATOMS: atom_id res chain seq x y z
N MET A 1 56.21 34.94 6.93
CA MET A 1 55.30 34.80 5.78
C MET A 1 55.61 33.48 5.12
N SER A 2 54.67 32.53 5.18
CA SER A 2 54.46 31.43 4.22
C SER A 2 53.33 30.58 4.77
N GLU A 3 52.21 30.64 4.08
CA GLU A 3 50.92 30.06 4.42
C GLU A 3 50.96 28.53 4.26
N SER A 4 50.53 27.80 5.29
CA SER A 4 50.34 26.35 5.25
C SER A 4 48.92 26.07 4.76
N SER A 5 48.81 25.53 3.55
CA SER A 5 47.55 25.15 2.91
C SER A 5 46.92 23.95 3.61
N THR A 6 45.74 24.14 4.19
CA THR A 6 44.91 23.08 4.76
C THR A 6 44.12 22.38 3.64
N LEU A 7 44.42 21.11 3.41
CA LEU A 7 43.61 20.21 2.58
C LEU A 7 42.25 19.98 3.27
N SER A 8 41.24 20.72 2.84
CA SER A 8 39.84 20.48 3.20
C SER A 8 39.34 19.22 2.48
N THR A 9 39.30 18.11 3.21
CA THR A 9 38.68 16.87 2.74
C THR A 9 37.16 17.00 2.90
N LEU A 10 36.45 17.22 1.80
CA LEU A 10 34.99 17.17 1.77
C LEU A 10 34.53 15.72 2.03
N ALA A 11 33.97 15.47 3.20
CA ALA A 11 33.17 14.27 3.46
C ALA A 11 31.80 14.39 2.75
N PRO A 12 31.25 13.30 2.18
CA PRO A 12 29.93 13.35 1.57
C PRO A 12 28.85 13.51 2.65
N SER A 13 28.04 14.56 2.53
CA SER A 13 26.82 14.78 3.30
C SER A 13 25.80 13.69 2.97
N ALA A 14 25.86 12.57 3.66
CA ALA A 14 24.78 11.59 3.68
C ALA A 14 23.63 12.21 4.49
N SER A 15 22.66 12.82 3.81
CA SER A 15 21.35 13.10 4.39
C SER A 15 20.66 11.77 4.64
N THR A 16 20.95 11.17 5.79
CA THR A 16 20.19 10.04 6.34
C THR A 16 18.77 10.55 6.60
N VAL A 17 17.86 10.24 5.68
CA VAL A 17 16.42 10.37 5.90
C VAL A 17 16.09 9.46 7.07
N CYS A 18 15.90 10.06 8.25
CA CYS A 18 15.47 9.35 9.44
C CYS A 18 14.00 8.97 9.23
N VAL A 19 13.76 7.80 8.65
CA VAL A 19 12.42 7.20 8.61
C VAL A 19 12.13 6.76 10.05
N PRO A 20 11.15 7.36 10.76
CA PRO A 20 10.82 6.92 12.11
C PRO A 20 10.42 5.44 12.06
N PRO A 21 10.79 4.64 13.07
CA PRO A 21 10.45 3.22 13.10
C PRO A 21 8.94 3.07 12.93
N LEU A 22 8.52 2.30 11.93
CA LEU A 22 7.10 2.05 11.60
C LEU A 22 6.27 1.61 12.81
N ALA A 23 6.91 1.07 13.86
CA ALA A 23 6.30 0.64 15.11
C ALA A 23 5.61 1.78 15.91
N ASP A 24 6.02 3.04 15.73
CA ASP A 24 5.50 4.18 16.51
C ASP A 24 4.44 5.03 15.80
N SER A 25 4.04 4.65 14.58
CA SER A 25 2.95 5.33 13.89
C SER A 25 1.62 5.15 14.66
N PRO A 26 0.84 6.21 14.90
CA PRO A 26 -0.46 6.11 15.57
C PRO A 26 -1.42 5.17 14.82
N VAL A 27 -1.28 5.06 13.49
CA VAL A 27 -2.04 4.12 12.66
C VAL A 27 -1.67 2.66 12.93
N VAL A 28 -0.37 2.39 13.16
CA VAL A 28 0.14 1.04 13.46
C VAL A 28 -0.22 0.62 14.89
N ARG A 29 -0.16 1.55 15.85
CA ARG A 29 -0.63 1.34 17.23
C ARG A 29 -2.13 1.12 17.30
N GLN A 30 -2.92 1.90 16.56
CA GLN A 30 -4.37 1.75 16.50
C GLN A 30 -4.77 0.42 15.84
N SER A 31 -4.16 0.08 14.71
CA SER A 31 -4.41 -1.21 14.04
C SER A 31 -3.98 -2.40 14.91
N GLY A 32 -2.86 -2.29 15.62
CA GLY A 32 -2.40 -3.33 16.55
C GLY A 32 -3.32 -3.53 17.75
N GLY A 33 -3.86 -2.45 18.32
CA GLY A 33 -4.85 -2.51 19.39
C GLY A 33 -6.18 -3.14 18.94
N GLU A 34 -6.65 -2.78 17.74
CA GLU A 34 -7.88 -3.34 17.17
C GLU A 34 -7.73 -4.84 16.80
N ILE A 35 -6.55 -5.25 16.33
CA ILE A 35 -6.24 -6.67 16.07
C ILE A 35 -6.17 -7.44 17.38
N ALA A 36 -5.55 -6.89 18.43
CA ALA A 36 -5.48 -7.52 19.74
C ALA A 36 -6.88 -7.70 20.37
N ASP A 37 -7.76 -6.71 20.22
CA ASP A 37 -9.15 -6.79 20.70
C ASP A 37 -9.97 -7.84 19.91
N CYS A 38 -9.79 -7.89 18.58
CA CYS A 38 -10.38 -8.92 17.74
C CYS A 38 -9.90 -10.33 18.13
N LEU A 39 -8.59 -10.50 18.33
CA LEU A 39 -8.00 -11.76 18.77
C LEU A 39 -8.48 -12.17 20.17
N ALA A 40 -8.63 -11.22 21.09
CA ALA A 40 -9.16 -11.48 22.43
C ALA A 40 -10.63 -11.95 22.37
N ARG A 41 -11.44 -11.34 21.48
CA ARG A 41 -12.84 -11.75 21.26
C ARG A 41 -12.93 -13.13 20.62
N ILE A 42 -12.14 -13.40 19.58
CA ILE A 42 -12.07 -14.73 18.95
C ILE A 42 -11.61 -15.78 19.96
N HIS A 43 -10.56 -15.50 20.73
CA HIS A 43 -10.07 -16.37 21.79
C HIS A 43 -11.16 -16.66 22.82
N CYS A 44 -11.87 -15.65 23.31
CA CYS A 44 -12.98 -15.82 24.25
C CYS A 44 -14.08 -16.72 23.67
N THR A 45 -14.46 -16.52 22.40
CA THR A 45 -15.46 -17.39 21.74
C THR A 45 -14.99 -18.83 21.61
N LEU A 46 -13.71 -19.06 21.28
CA LEU A 46 -13.13 -20.39 21.22
C LEU A 46 -13.07 -21.06 22.60
N THR A 47 -12.69 -20.32 23.65
CA THR A 47 -12.69 -20.83 25.03
C THR A 47 -14.10 -21.19 25.51
N MET A 48 -15.12 -20.42 25.15
CA MET A 48 -16.51 -20.75 25.47
C MET A 48 -16.97 -22.03 24.74
N LEU A 49 -16.53 -22.25 23.51
CA LEU A 49 -16.82 -23.47 22.74
C LEU A 49 -16.10 -24.70 23.31
N THR A 50 -14.83 -24.58 23.73
CA THR A 50 -14.10 -25.71 24.34
C THR A 50 -14.68 -26.09 25.69
N ASN A 51 -15.12 -25.11 26.49
CA ASN A 51 -15.76 -25.38 27.78
C ASN A 51 -17.16 -26.02 27.60
N PHE A 52 -17.85 -25.70 26.52
CA PHE A 52 -19.11 -26.35 26.14
C PHE A 52 -18.88 -27.80 25.70
N ASP A 53 -17.80 -28.07 24.95
CA ASP A 53 -17.39 -29.41 24.52
C ASP A 53 -16.99 -30.31 25.73
N ASP A 54 -16.25 -29.77 26.70
CA ASP A 54 -15.92 -30.46 27.96
C ASP A 54 -17.18 -30.76 28.81
N SER A 55 -18.16 -29.86 28.79
CA SER A 55 -19.46 -30.06 29.46
C SER A 55 -20.32 -31.14 28.80
N LEU A 56 -20.13 -31.40 27.50
CA LEU A 56 -20.76 -32.50 26.75
C LEU A 56 -20.00 -33.83 26.93
N SER A 57 -18.69 -33.78 27.17
CA SER A 57 -17.80 -34.94 27.24
C SER A 57 -17.77 -35.63 28.62
N THR A 58 -18.19 -34.94 29.68
CA THR A 58 -18.10 -35.42 31.08
C THR A 58 -19.35 -36.13 31.59
N HIS A 59 -20.33 -36.43 30.73
CA HIS A 59 -21.61 -37.05 31.12
C HIS A 59 -21.64 -38.58 30.94
N ASP A 60 -20.77 -39.28 31.66
CA ASP A 60 -20.99 -40.67 32.07
C ASP A 60 -20.80 -40.76 33.60
N ALA A 61 -21.90 -41.10 34.29
CA ALA A 61 -22.05 -41.41 35.74
C ALA A 61 -22.62 -40.31 36.66
N GLU A 62 -23.92 -40.47 36.95
CA GLU A 62 -24.61 -40.21 38.24
C GLU A 62 -24.34 -38.90 39.02
N ASP A 63 -25.08 -37.82 38.76
CA ASP A 63 -25.69 -36.98 39.82
C ASP A 63 -26.73 -35.98 39.26
N ASN A 64 -27.73 -35.63 40.07
CA ASN A 64 -28.91 -34.79 39.71
C ASN A 64 -28.60 -33.28 39.59
N ASP A 65 -27.54 -32.89 38.88
CA ASP A 65 -27.28 -31.48 38.53
C ASP A 65 -27.06 -31.35 37.02
N HIS A 66 -28.06 -31.79 36.25
CA HIS A 66 -28.06 -31.61 34.80
C HIS A 66 -28.06 -30.10 34.49
N PRO A 67 -27.03 -29.56 33.80
CA PRO A 67 -27.07 -28.18 33.36
C PRO A 67 -28.31 -28.01 32.48
N ASN A 68 -29.20 -27.11 32.89
CA ASN A 68 -30.52 -26.95 32.27
C ASN A 68 -30.36 -26.76 30.74
N PRO A 69 -30.91 -27.63 29.88
CA PRO A 69 -30.72 -27.57 28.44
C PRO A 69 -31.26 -26.27 27.81
N LEU A 70 -32.20 -25.59 28.48
CA LEU A 70 -32.64 -24.25 28.10
C LEU A 70 -31.55 -23.18 28.31
N LEU A 71 -30.76 -23.30 29.39
CA LEU A 71 -29.66 -22.39 29.71
C LEU A 71 -28.49 -22.56 28.73
N GLN A 72 -28.20 -23.80 28.31
CA GLN A 72 -27.21 -24.08 27.26
C GLN A 72 -27.64 -23.58 25.89
N ALA A 73 -28.92 -23.74 25.52
CA ALA A 73 -29.44 -23.23 24.26
C ALA A 73 -29.38 -21.69 24.18
N GLU A 74 -29.68 -21.00 25.27
CA GLU A 74 -29.58 -19.53 25.36
C GLU A 74 -28.13 -19.04 25.21
N ALA A 75 -27.17 -19.74 25.84
CA ALA A 75 -25.74 -19.45 25.70
C ALA A 75 -25.25 -19.66 24.24
N CYS A 76 -25.67 -20.74 23.58
CA CYS A 76 -25.35 -20.99 22.16
C CYS A 76 -25.94 -19.93 21.23
N LEU A 77 -27.20 -19.52 21.45
CA LEU A 77 -27.86 -18.49 20.65
C LEU A 77 -27.18 -17.12 20.82
N SER A 78 -26.77 -16.78 22.04
CA SER A 78 -26.01 -15.57 22.33
C SER A 78 -24.66 -15.56 21.59
N LEU A 79 -23.93 -16.67 21.63
CA LEU A 79 -22.65 -16.82 20.94
C LEU A 79 -22.80 -16.70 19.41
N LEU A 80 -23.80 -17.35 18.82
CA LEU A 80 -24.11 -17.23 17.40
C LEU A 80 -24.42 -15.79 17.00
N GLY A 81 -25.18 -15.07 17.81
CA GLY A 81 -25.45 -13.66 17.61
C GLY A 81 -24.18 -12.80 17.65
N GLN A 82 -23.28 -13.05 18.62
CA GLN A 82 -22.00 -12.35 18.72
C GLN A 82 -21.09 -12.62 17.51
N LEU A 83 -21.02 -13.87 17.05
CA LEU A 83 -20.24 -14.26 15.87
C LEU A 83 -20.80 -13.58 14.61
N GLN A 84 -22.11 -13.66 14.40
CA GLN A 84 -22.76 -13.02 13.25
C GLN A 84 -22.52 -11.51 13.22
N THR A 85 -22.63 -10.85 14.38
CA THR A 85 -22.37 -9.40 14.49
C THR A 85 -20.91 -9.07 14.17
N THR A 86 -19.97 -9.86 14.70
CA THR A 86 -18.53 -9.68 14.44
C THR A 86 -18.19 -9.89 12.96
N HIS A 87 -18.80 -10.90 12.34
CA HIS A 87 -18.59 -11.21 10.94
C HIS A 87 -19.14 -10.12 10.02
N ALA A 88 -20.30 -9.54 10.34
CA ALA A 88 -20.85 -8.41 9.59
C ALA A 88 -19.92 -7.19 9.65
N GLU A 89 -19.42 -6.86 10.84
CA GLU A 89 -18.48 -5.75 11.05
C GLU A 89 -17.17 -5.95 10.27
N LEU A 90 -16.57 -7.14 10.34
CA LEU A 90 -15.33 -7.45 9.61
C LEU A 90 -15.51 -7.37 8.10
N ASN A 91 -16.62 -7.89 7.56
CA ASN A 91 -16.90 -7.80 6.13
C ASN A 91 -17.10 -6.37 5.67
N GLU A 92 -17.73 -5.52 6.48
CA GLU A 92 -17.88 -4.10 6.15
C GLU A 92 -16.54 -3.36 6.15
N ARG A 93 -15.67 -3.68 7.13
CA ARG A 93 -14.30 -3.16 7.14
C ARG A 93 -13.48 -3.60 5.93
N LEU A 94 -13.62 -4.86 5.51
CA LEU A 94 -12.96 -5.38 4.33
C LEU A 94 -13.40 -4.59 3.09
N ARG A 95 -14.71 -4.45 2.87
CA ARG A 95 -15.27 -3.66 1.76
C ARG A 95 -14.78 -2.22 1.77
N ALA A 96 -14.77 -1.57 2.93
CA ALA A 96 -14.28 -0.21 3.07
C ALA A 96 -12.77 -0.11 2.76
N ALA A 97 -11.98 -1.09 3.18
CA ALA A 97 -10.54 -1.15 2.88
C ALA A 97 -10.29 -1.35 1.37
N GLU A 98 -11.01 -2.27 0.74
CA GLU A 98 -10.94 -2.52 -0.70
C GLU A 98 -11.30 -1.26 -1.50
N ALA A 99 -12.36 -0.55 -1.11
CA ALA A 99 -12.76 0.70 -1.74
C ALA A 99 -11.66 1.77 -1.64
N ARG A 100 -11.03 1.92 -0.47
CA ARG A 100 -9.91 2.87 -0.28
C ARG A 100 -8.70 2.52 -1.14
N VAL A 101 -8.32 1.24 -1.20
CA VAL A 101 -7.20 0.78 -2.05
C VAL A 101 -7.49 1.04 -3.52
N HIS A 102 -8.73 0.79 -3.96
CA HIS A 102 -9.16 1.06 -5.32
C HIS A 102 -9.06 2.55 -5.66
N GLU A 103 -9.57 3.42 -4.79
CA GLU A 103 -9.51 4.88 -4.96
C GLU A 103 -8.06 5.38 -5.07
N GLN A 104 -7.19 4.94 -4.17
CA GLN A 104 -5.76 5.32 -4.18
C GLN A 104 -5.06 4.83 -5.46
N SER A 105 -5.35 3.60 -5.91
CA SER A 105 -4.82 3.07 -7.16
C SER A 105 -5.25 3.93 -8.35
N MET A 106 -6.50 4.38 -8.37
CA MET A 106 -7.00 5.28 -9.42
C MET A 106 -6.32 6.64 -9.39
N LYS A 107 -6.10 7.24 -8.21
CA LYS A 107 -5.35 8.51 -8.08
C LYS A 107 -3.91 8.37 -8.59
N ILE A 108 -3.21 7.30 -8.22
CA ILE A 108 -1.85 7.03 -8.70
C ILE A 108 -1.85 6.91 -10.23
N LYS A 109 -2.79 6.15 -10.80
CA LYS A 109 -2.92 6.02 -12.26
C LYS A 109 -3.20 7.36 -12.93
N TRP A 110 -4.08 8.18 -12.36
CA TRP A 110 -4.41 9.49 -12.89
C TRP A 110 -3.18 10.41 -12.91
N HIS A 111 -2.48 10.55 -11.78
CA HIS A 111 -1.25 11.34 -11.71
C HIS A 111 -0.15 10.82 -12.65
N ALA A 112 -0.02 9.50 -12.77
CA ALA A 112 0.92 8.89 -13.70
C ALA A 112 0.57 9.18 -15.16
N ASN A 113 -0.73 9.28 -15.49
CA ASN A 113 -1.20 9.62 -16.83
C ASN A 113 -1.09 11.12 -17.13
N GLU A 114 -1.36 12.00 -16.16
CA GLU A 114 -1.18 13.45 -16.29
C GLU A 114 0.29 13.81 -16.50
N ALA A 115 1.19 13.09 -15.82
CA ALA A 115 2.64 13.23 -15.95
C ALA A 115 3.20 12.55 -17.22
N ARG A 116 2.42 12.38 -18.29
CA ARG A 116 2.88 11.88 -19.61
C ARG A 116 3.29 12.99 -20.57
N THR A 117 2.94 14.23 -20.27
CA THR A 117 3.23 15.39 -21.12
C THR A 117 4.35 16.22 -20.49
N ASP A 118 5.26 16.70 -21.33
CA ASP A 118 6.28 17.66 -20.92
C ASP A 118 5.65 19.06 -20.88
N ALA A 119 5.74 19.74 -19.72
CA ALA A 119 5.06 21.01 -19.51
C ALA A 119 5.65 22.17 -20.35
N LEU A 120 6.90 22.04 -20.79
CA LEU A 120 7.59 23.07 -21.58
C LEU A 120 7.18 23.01 -23.05
N THR A 121 7.08 21.81 -23.60
CA THR A 121 6.86 21.58 -25.05
C THR A 121 5.45 21.10 -25.38
N ASN A 122 4.66 20.71 -24.37
CA ASN A 122 3.37 20.04 -24.50
C ASN A 122 3.40 18.72 -25.32
N LEU A 123 4.61 18.17 -25.54
CA LEU A 123 4.83 16.90 -26.22
C LEU A 123 4.79 15.75 -25.22
N SER A 124 4.65 14.52 -25.73
CA SER A 124 4.84 13.31 -24.92
C SER A 124 6.24 13.32 -24.31
N ASN A 125 6.31 13.21 -23.00
CA ASN A 125 7.59 13.16 -22.32
C ASN A 125 8.26 11.79 -22.47
N ARG A 126 9.48 11.68 -21.93
CA ARG A 126 10.29 10.48 -22.02
C ARG A 126 9.57 9.21 -21.54
N ARG A 127 8.80 9.28 -20.43
CA ARG A 127 8.04 8.11 -19.94
C ARG A 127 6.97 7.68 -20.93
N ALA A 128 6.22 8.64 -21.47
CA ALA A 128 5.19 8.35 -22.46
C ALA A 128 5.77 7.73 -23.74
N PHE A 129 6.95 8.19 -24.17
CA PHE A 129 7.69 7.61 -25.28
C PHE A 129 8.15 6.16 -24.99
N GLU A 130 8.74 5.90 -23.83
CA GLU A 130 9.21 4.56 -23.44
C GLU A 130 8.05 3.54 -23.39
N ASP A 131 6.91 3.93 -22.83
CA ASP A 131 5.70 3.10 -22.79
C ASP A 131 5.18 2.75 -24.19
N GLU A 132 5.09 3.76 -25.06
CA GLU A 132 4.61 3.57 -26.44
C GLU A 132 5.59 2.73 -27.25
N LEU A 133 6.89 2.92 -27.08
CA LEU A 133 7.92 2.10 -27.72
C LEU A 133 7.82 0.63 -27.31
N SER A 134 7.60 0.35 -26.01
CA SER A 134 7.40 -1.01 -25.50
C SER A 134 6.15 -1.67 -26.10
N ARG A 135 5.05 -0.91 -26.19
CA ARG A 135 3.79 -1.36 -26.82
C ARG A 135 4.00 -1.70 -28.30
N ARG A 136 4.58 -0.78 -29.07
CA ARG A 136 4.87 -0.95 -30.51
C ARG A 136 5.80 -2.12 -30.76
N THR A 137 6.85 -2.28 -29.96
CA THR A 137 7.79 -3.40 -30.08
C THR A 137 7.09 -4.74 -29.89
N THR A 138 6.14 -4.82 -28.95
CA THR A 138 5.33 -6.03 -28.74
C THR A 138 4.43 -6.32 -29.92
N GLU A 139 3.80 -5.30 -30.51
CA GLU A 139 2.96 -5.42 -31.70
C GLU A 139 3.74 -5.85 -32.94
N VAL A 140 4.93 -5.28 -33.14
CA VAL A 140 5.85 -5.62 -34.23
C VAL A 140 6.32 -7.07 -34.12
N ARG A 141 6.63 -7.54 -32.90
CA ARG A 141 6.96 -8.96 -32.67
C ARG A 141 5.82 -9.91 -33.06
N ARG A 142 4.56 -9.48 -32.94
CA ARG A 142 3.38 -10.29 -33.30
C ARG A 142 3.01 -10.20 -34.78
N SER A 143 3.14 -9.02 -35.38
CA SER A 143 2.67 -8.71 -36.74
C SER A 143 3.76 -8.75 -37.81
N MET A 144 5.04 -8.82 -37.40
CA MET A 144 6.22 -8.66 -38.26
C MET A 144 6.21 -7.37 -39.10
N ALA A 145 5.47 -6.35 -38.68
CA ALA A 145 5.48 -5.04 -39.32
C ALA A 145 6.78 -4.27 -38.98
N PRO A 146 7.44 -3.59 -39.93
CA PRO A 146 8.64 -2.81 -39.63
C PRO A 146 8.33 -1.61 -38.74
N LEU A 147 9.23 -1.33 -37.78
CA LEU A 147 9.19 -0.16 -36.89
C LEU A 147 10.37 0.75 -37.17
N THR A 148 10.13 2.06 -37.21
CA THR A 148 11.17 3.09 -37.39
C THR A 148 11.02 4.15 -36.31
N PHE A 149 12.14 4.69 -35.82
CA PHE A 149 12.16 5.84 -34.92
C PHE A 149 13.20 6.87 -35.41
N ILE A 150 12.99 8.13 -35.04
CA ILE A 150 13.90 9.24 -35.31
C ILE A 150 14.25 9.88 -33.98
N MET A 151 15.53 10.17 -33.76
CA MET A 151 16.02 10.93 -32.62
C MET A 151 16.59 12.24 -33.14
N ILE A 152 16.14 13.35 -32.59
CA ILE A 152 16.53 14.71 -32.97
C ILE A 152 17.20 15.32 -31.75
N ASP A 153 18.38 15.89 -31.93
CA ASP A 153 19.10 16.66 -30.91
C ASP A 153 19.36 18.07 -31.45
N VAL A 154 19.33 19.07 -30.57
CA VAL A 154 19.55 20.48 -30.96
C VAL A 154 21.01 20.83 -30.72
N ASP A 155 21.77 20.93 -31.80
CA ASP A 155 23.19 21.28 -31.75
C ASP A 155 23.42 22.65 -31.08
N HIS A 156 24.45 22.72 -30.23
CA HIS A 156 24.89 23.95 -29.55
C HIS A 156 23.83 24.65 -28.68
N PHE A 157 22.79 23.95 -28.22
CA PHE A 157 21.75 24.52 -27.33
C PHE A 157 22.31 25.21 -26.08
N LYS A 158 23.43 24.71 -25.54
CA LYS A 158 24.15 25.36 -24.43
C LYS A 158 24.60 26.79 -24.77
N ARG A 159 25.12 27.02 -25.99
CA ARG A 159 25.58 28.34 -26.42
C ARG A 159 24.42 29.33 -26.56
N LEU A 160 23.25 28.86 -26.97
CA LEU A 160 22.02 29.66 -27.00
C LEU A 160 21.64 30.13 -25.59
N ASN A 161 21.55 29.18 -24.64
CA ASN A 161 21.26 29.47 -23.24
C ASN A 161 22.30 30.40 -22.59
N ASP A 162 23.58 30.22 -22.91
CA ASP A 162 24.66 31.06 -22.39
C ASP A 162 24.61 32.50 -22.97
N THR A 163 24.09 32.67 -24.20
CA THR A 163 24.04 33.97 -24.90
C THR A 163 22.79 34.78 -24.56
N TYR A 164 21.63 34.12 -24.43
CA TYR A 164 20.32 34.78 -24.28
C TYR A 164 19.67 34.53 -22.91
N GLY A 165 20.33 33.75 -22.04
CA GLY A 165 19.83 33.34 -20.73
C GLY A 165 18.84 32.16 -20.83
N HIS A 166 18.70 31.39 -19.74
CA HIS A 166 17.87 30.16 -19.70
C HIS A 166 16.43 30.34 -20.19
N ARG A 167 15.84 31.54 -19.99
CA ARG A 167 14.47 31.83 -20.43
C ARG A 167 14.31 31.90 -21.95
N ALA A 168 15.39 32.08 -22.70
CA ALA A 168 15.36 32.18 -24.16
C ALA A 168 15.43 30.81 -24.86
N GLY A 169 15.86 29.75 -24.17
CA GLY A 169 15.83 28.37 -24.69
C GLY A 169 14.55 27.61 -24.35
N ASP A 170 13.72 28.15 -23.47
CA ASP A 170 12.45 27.56 -23.00
C ASP A 170 11.24 27.87 -23.91
N GLY A 171 11.39 28.74 -24.92
CA GLY A 171 10.29 29.23 -25.78
C GLY A 171 10.48 28.98 -27.26
#